data_AF-I2H311-F1
#
_entry.id   AF-I2H311-F1
#
_cell.length_a   1.000
_cell.length_b   1.000
_cell.length_c   1.000
_cell.angle_alpha   90.00
_cell.angle_beta   90.00
_cell.angle_gamma   90.00
#
_symmetry.space_group_name_H-M   'P 1'
#
loop_
_entity.id
_entity.type
_entity.pdbx_description
1 polymer ?
#
loop_
_entity_poly.entity_id
_entity_poly.type
_entity_poly.pdbx_seq_one_letter_code
_entity_poly.pdbx_strand_id
1 'polypeptide(L)'
;MFTLAYRSRVFTGARNIDSLKNIIRTTQINQRSLFHSNAILYNSFKDPYKVLGLNKDAKASEIKKAYYKLAKKYHPDINKDKGSDKKFHDITNAYEILSDEKKKMQYDQFGSAAFDNSQGGGSGGFSGGNPFAGGANPFANAGGNPFGFGGINFEDLFGAAFSKANGAAGRGGGRSSGRGNGSPFGGFYSEVRGDNVEVIHTLSFKDAVFGSRNVTLNVSSIEQCKTCTGSGMKPGSHRSECSSCHGTGTTVHVRAGFQMASTCMSCGGTGENIAREDVCRNCDGEGTEPRPVQRTVQVELPPGLVDGDVIRVAGQGGYPNIAIAPEQRDQVKVTRGDLLVRIRVKQDKVFSIRNGNELWQTREIPVTTAVLGGNVVIPTLDGNQLRLRVRSGTRDGETVSVPGQGVPRGRGGLSRGDMKVQWRVPVRTPKTAVERCLWEALADVTNDSGASRSPDHVRLDTDSSAGNTKSSNSEPSDAKPKSSTSNNSDSALNRLEQFLNRTLKRFQKK
;
A
#
# COMPACT_ATOMS: atom_id res chain seq x y z
N MET A 1 37.77 -49.96 -3.45
CA MET A 1 39.04 -50.44 -4.02
C MET A 1 39.26 -49.73 -5.35
N PHE A 2 40.35 -48.96 -5.44
CA PHE A 2 41.16 -48.65 -6.64
C PHE A 2 40.47 -47.93 -7.84
N THR A 3 40.93 -46.82 -8.44
CA THR A 3 42.12 -45.95 -8.24
C THR A 3 42.06 -44.73 -9.20
N LEU A 4 42.61 -43.58 -8.76
CA LEU A 4 43.44 -42.56 -9.48
C LEU A 4 43.10 -42.15 -10.94
N ALA A 5 42.77 -40.90 -11.28
CA ALA A 5 43.53 -39.62 -11.24
C ALA A 5 44.51 -39.35 -12.42
N TYR A 6 44.31 -38.16 -13.03
CA TYR A 6 45.30 -37.18 -13.53
C TYR A 6 45.83 -37.20 -14.99
N ARG A 7 45.48 -36.14 -15.76
CA ARG A 7 46.34 -35.19 -16.55
C ARG A 7 45.54 -34.59 -17.74
N SER A 8 45.06 -33.35 -17.64
CA SER A 8 45.72 -32.08 -18.03
C SER A 8 45.76 -31.77 -19.54
N ARG A 9 45.01 -30.75 -20.00
CA ARG A 9 45.54 -29.68 -20.86
C ARG A 9 44.64 -28.44 -20.86
N VAL A 10 45.23 -27.38 -20.31
CA VAL A 10 44.80 -25.98 -20.26
C VAL A 10 45.07 -25.32 -21.61
N PHE A 11 44.26 -24.36 -22.06
CA PHE A 11 44.79 -23.15 -22.72
C PHE A 11 43.76 -22.00 -22.68
N THR A 12 44.06 -21.01 -21.86
CA THR A 12 43.43 -19.69 -21.77
C THR A 12 44.43 -18.63 -22.26
N GLY A 13 43.95 -17.68 -23.08
CA GLY A 13 44.28 -16.25 -22.98
C GLY A 13 45.67 -15.69 -23.35
N ALA A 14 45.69 -14.94 -24.45
CA ALA A 14 46.34 -13.62 -24.66
C ALA A 14 47.86 -13.48 -24.91
N ARG A 15 48.24 -12.76 -25.99
CA ARG A 15 48.98 -11.45 -26.06
C ARG A 15 49.76 -11.22 -27.37
N ASN A 16 50.10 -9.94 -27.59
CA ASN A 16 50.99 -9.27 -28.60
C ASN A 16 50.26 -8.70 -29.82
N ILE A 17 50.19 -7.38 -30.10
CA ILE A 17 51.00 -6.18 -29.81
C ILE A 17 52.37 -6.14 -30.54
N ASP A 18 52.44 -5.19 -31.49
CA ASP A 18 53.56 -4.40 -32.00
C ASP A 18 54.63 -4.97 -32.93
N SER A 19 54.53 -4.53 -34.20
CA SER A 19 55.62 -3.97 -35.02
C SER A 19 54.94 -3.35 -36.26
N LEU A 20 54.66 -2.06 -36.40
CA LEU A 20 55.40 -0.81 -36.14
C LEU A 20 56.76 -0.73 -36.85
N LYS A 21 56.82 0.29 -37.72
CA LYS A 21 57.98 0.93 -38.39
C LYS A 21 58.29 0.29 -39.74
N ASN A 22 58.08 0.94 -40.88
CA ASN A 22 58.66 2.23 -41.30
C ASN A 22 58.28 2.36 -42.80
N ILE A 23 57.71 3.44 -43.35
CA ILE A 23 58.42 4.63 -43.87
C ILE A 23 57.40 5.50 -44.67
N ILE A 24 57.20 6.77 -44.24
CA ILE A 24 57.31 8.04 -45.01
C ILE A 24 56.39 8.20 -46.26
N ARG A 25 55.57 9.25 -46.52
CA ARG A 25 55.39 10.64 -46.05
C ARG A 25 54.11 11.23 -46.73
N THR A 26 53.42 12.16 -46.04
CA THR A 26 52.68 13.38 -46.54
C THR A 26 51.87 13.31 -47.86
N THR A 27 50.59 13.67 -47.92
CA THR A 27 50.07 15.05 -47.77
C THR A 27 48.54 15.09 -47.52
N GLN A 28 48.10 16.07 -46.72
CA GLN A 28 46.69 16.50 -46.60
C GLN A 28 46.13 16.98 -47.95
N ILE A 29 44.81 16.85 -48.16
CA ILE A 29 43.88 17.92 -48.58
C ILE A 29 42.43 17.38 -48.53
N ASN A 30 41.69 17.91 -47.55
CA ASN A 30 40.31 18.40 -47.58
C ASN A 30 39.52 18.24 -48.91
N GLN A 31 38.31 17.64 -48.87
CA GLN A 31 37.05 18.25 -49.36
C GLN A 31 35.81 17.32 -49.34
N ARG A 32 34.77 17.82 -48.65
CA ARG A 32 33.31 17.75 -48.97
C ARG A 32 32.56 16.43 -48.74
N SER A 33 32.00 16.28 -47.53
CA SER A 33 30.81 15.46 -47.30
C SER A 33 29.57 16.16 -47.88
N LEU A 34 28.89 15.49 -48.81
CA LEU A 34 27.58 15.90 -49.32
C LEU A 34 26.54 15.76 -48.19
N PHE A 35 25.95 16.87 -47.77
CA PHE A 35 24.78 16.86 -46.89
C PHE A 35 23.59 16.26 -47.65
N HIS A 36 23.05 15.15 -47.16
CA HIS A 36 21.67 14.75 -47.47
C HIS A 36 20.76 15.35 -46.41
N SER A 37 19.99 16.36 -46.80
CA SER A 37 18.89 16.90 -46.02
C SER A 37 17.72 15.91 -46.07
N ASN A 38 17.49 15.16 -44.99
CA ASN A 38 16.16 14.64 -44.74
C ASN A 38 15.24 15.84 -44.51
N ALA A 39 14.24 16.00 -45.36
CA ALA A 39 13.20 17.00 -45.18
C ALA A 39 12.56 16.78 -43.80
N ILE A 40 12.68 17.79 -42.94
CA ILE A 40 11.88 17.93 -41.74
C ILE A 40 10.43 17.87 -42.20
N LEU A 41 9.65 16.91 -41.68
CA LEU A 41 8.21 16.89 -41.87
C LEU A 41 7.64 18.18 -41.28
N TYR A 42 7.43 19.17 -42.15
CA TYR A 42 6.59 20.32 -41.86
C TYR A 42 5.26 19.77 -41.35
N ASN A 43 5.00 19.93 -40.06
CA ASN A 43 3.65 19.89 -39.55
C ASN A 43 2.97 21.16 -40.07
N SER A 44 2.62 21.15 -41.37
CA SER A 44 1.89 22.22 -42.00
C SER A 44 0.61 22.39 -41.21
N PHE A 45 0.51 23.48 -40.46
CA PHE A 45 -0.66 23.80 -39.67
C PHE A 45 -1.87 23.77 -40.61
N LYS A 46 -2.71 22.73 -40.49
CA LYS A 46 -3.85 22.56 -41.38
C LYS A 46 -4.97 23.48 -40.94
N ASP A 47 -5.64 24.11 -41.90
CA ASP A 47 -6.77 24.98 -41.60
C ASP A 47 -7.81 24.25 -40.72
N PRO A 48 -8.08 24.74 -39.49
CA PRO A 48 -8.89 24.03 -38.51
C PRO A 48 -10.35 23.90 -38.98
N TYR A 49 -10.85 24.86 -39.76
CA TYR A 49 -12.14 24.78 -40.43
C TYR A 49 -12.20 23.66 -41.47
N LYS A 50 -11.13 23.48 -42.27
CA LYS A 50 -11.06 22.40 -43.27
C LYS A 50 -10.92 21.03 -42.63
N VAL A 51 -10.21 20.93 -41.50
CA VAL A 51 -10.05 19.68 -40.74
C VAL A 51 -11.38 19.21 -40.14
N LEU A 52 -12.19 20.15 -39.62
CA LEU A 52 -13.53 19.84 -39.11
C LEU A 52 -14.61 19.78 -40.20
N GLY A 53 -14.30 20.17 -41.44
CA GLY A 53 -15.23 20.19 -42.56
C GLY A 53 -16.31 21.27 -42.44
N LEU A 54 -15.97 22.41 -41.86
CA LEU A 54 -16.87 23.53 -41.58
C LEU A 54 -16.47 24.79 -42.37
N ASN A 55 -17.42 25.69 -42.59
CA ASN A 55 -17.16 27.02 -43.12
C ASN A 55 -16.68 27.97 -42.01
N LYS A 56 -16.00 29.06 -42.38
CA LYS A 56 -15.45 30.04 -41.43
C LYS A 56 -16.53 30.70 -40.55
N ASP A 57 -17.74 30.82 -41.06
CA ASP A 57 -18.90 31.41 -40.36
C ASP A 57 -19.61 30.44 -39.40
N ALA A 58 -19.07 29.23 -39.18
CA ALA A 58 -19.71 28.22 -38.35
C ALA A 58 -19.90 28.67 -36.89
N LYS A 59 -21.09 28.40 -36.35
CA LYS A 59 -21.44 28.71 -34.95
C LYS A 59 -20.76 27.72 -34.00
N ALA A 60 -20.49 28.13 -32.75
CA ALA A 60 -19.84 27.28 -31.74
C ALA A 60 -20.55 25.92 -31.51
N SER A 61 -21.88 25.89 -31.65
CA SER A 61 -22.68 24.67 -31.54
C SER A 61 -22.46 23.69 -32.71
N GLU A 62 -22.14 24.18 -33.90
CA GLU A 62 -21.84 23.39 -35.09
C GLU A 62 -20.41 22.82 -35.03
N ILE A 63 -19.47 23.63 -34.54
CA ILE A 63 -18.07 23.23 -34.28
C ILE A 63 -18.03 22.05 -33.30
N LYS A 64 -18.77 22.15 -32.20
CA LYS A 64 -18.87 21.07 -31.20
C LYS A 64 -19.49 19.81 -31.79
N LYS A 65 -20.56 19.91 -32.58
CA LYS A 65 -21.22 18.76 -33.22
C LYS A 65 -20.32 18.07 -34.24
N ALA A 66 -19.59 18.83 -35.06
CA ALA A 66 -18.66 18.28 -36.05
C ALA A 66 -17.49 17.54 -35.37
N TYR A 67 -16.93 18.12 -34.30
CA TYR A 67 -15.89 17.48 -33.50
C TYR A 67 -16.34 16.13 -32.95
N TYR A 68 -17.48 16.05 -32.26
CA TYR A 68 -17.95 14.76 -31.70
C TYR A 68 -18.21 13.71 -32.79
N LYS A 69 -18.71 14.11 -33.96
CA LYS A 69 -18.97 13.20 -35.07
C LYS A 69 -17.68 12.63 -35.66
N LEU A 70 -16.63 13.45 -35.78
CA LEU A 70 -15.34 13.05 -36.31
C LEU A 70 -14.48 12.30 -35.27
N ALA A 71 -14.51 12.73 -34.01
CA ALA A 71 -13.81 12.09 -32.89
C ALA A 71 -14.31 10.66 -32.68
N LYS A 72 -15.63 10.42 -32.75
CA LYS A 72 -16.19 9.06 -32.67
C LYS A 72 -15.79 8.17 -33.86
N LYS A 73 -15.57 8.76 -35.03
CA LYS A 73 -15.21 8.03 -36.27
C LYS A 73 -13.72 7.68 -36.35
N TYR A 74 -12.86 8.52 -35.77
CA TYR A 74 -11.41 8.36 -35.81
C TYR A 74 -10.79 8.04 -34.43
N HIS A 75 -11.61 7.64 -33.46
CA HIS A 75 -11.11 7.21 -32.17
C HIS A 75 -10.21 5.97 -32.33
N PRO A 76 -9.02 5.92 -31.70
CA PRO A 76 -8.03 4.85 -31.90
C PRO A 76 -8.57 3.45 -31.54
N ASP A 77 -9.54 3.40 -30.63
CA ASP A 77 -10.17 2.14 -30.21
C ASP A 77 -11.22 1.62 -31.22
N ILE A 78 -11.88 2.52 -31.95
CA ILE A 78 -12.96 2.19 -32.90
C ILE A 78 -12.40 2.01 -34.32
N ASN A 79 -11.36 2.77 -34.68
CA ASN A 79 -10.74 2.73 -36.00
C ASN A 79 -9.23 2.48 -35.90
N LYS A 80 -8.81 1.27 -36.27
CA LYS A 80 -7.42 0.78 -36.19
C LYS A 80 -6.63 0.93 -37.50
N ASP A 81 -7.10 1.76 -38.43
CA ASP A 81 -6.41 2.02 -39.70
C ASP A 81 -5.11 2.81 -39.50
N LYS A 82 -4.06 2.50 -40.30
CA LYS A 82 -2.77 3.20 -40.24
C LYS A 82 -2.93 4.67 -40.68
N GLY A 83 -3.08 5.57 -39.70
CA GLY A 83 -3.22 7.02 -39.90
C GLY A 83 -4.47 7.65 -39.30
N SER A 84 -5.34 6.89 -38.62
CA SER A 84 -6.47 7.42 -37.84
C SER A 84 -5.99 8.31 -36.69
N ASP A 85 -4.91 7.91 -36.01
CA ASP A 85 -4.31 8.67 -34.91
C ASP A 85 -3.89 10.09 -35.32
N LYS A 86 -3.23 10.23 -36.48
CA LYS A 86 -2.81 11.55 -36.98
C LYS A 86 -3.99 12.46 -37.28
N LYS A 87 -5.05 11.90 -37.88
CA LYS A 87 -6.28 12.65 -38.14
C LYS A 87 -7.01 13.03 -36.85
N PHE A 88 -6.99 12.13 -35.86
CA PHE A 88 -7.56 12.39 -34.54
C PHE A 88 -6.83 13.54 -33.83
N HIS A 89 -5.49 13.54 -33.84
CA HIS A 89 -4.69 14.65 -33.33
C HIS A 89 -4.99 15.97 -34.06
N ASP A 90 -5.09 15.96 -35.39
CA ASP A 90 -5.45 17.15 -36.17
C ASP A 90 -6.86 17.68 -35.80
N ILE A 91 -7.83 16.79 -35.58
CA ILE A 91 -9.22 17.13 -35.20
C ILE A 91 -9.27 17.75 -33.79
N THR A 92 -8.50 17.21 -32.84
CA THR A 92 -8.43 17.73 -31.47
C THR A 92 -7.79 19.12 -31.44
N ASN A 93 -6.67 19.30 -32.13
CA ASN A 93 -6.00 20.61 -32.26
C ASN A 93 -6.90 21.66 -32.91
N ALA A 94 -7.65 21.28 -33.95
CA ALA A 94 -8.60 22.18 -34.60
C ALA A 94 -9.74 22.60 -33.68
N TYR A 95 -10.23 21.68 -32.83
CA TYR A 95 -11.28 21.99 -31.87
C TYR A 95 -10.79 22.93 -30.76
N GLU A 96 -9.59 22.75 -30.22
CA GLU A 96 -9.04 23.61 -29.17
C GLU A 96 -8.86 25.08 -29.59
N ILE A 97 -8.54 25.31 -30.87
CA ILE A 97 -8.42 26.67 -31.42
C ILE A 97 -9.80 27.28 -31.67
N LEU A 98 -10.76 26.48 -32.19
CA LEU A 98 -12.08 26.97 -32.59
C LEU A 98 -13.12 26.95 -31.46
N SER A 99 -12.87 26.24 -30.35
CA SER A 99 -13.79 26.17 -29.20
C SER A 99 -13.76 27.42 -28.35
N ASP A 100 -12.61 28.08 -28.25
CA ASP A 100 -12.42 29.31 -27.49
C ASP A 100 -12.59 30.53 -28.40
N GLU A 101 -13.56 31.39 -28.11
CA GLU A 101 -13.88 32.57 -28.93
C GLU A 101 -12.67 33.51 -29.12
N LYS A 102 -11.84 33.65 -28.08
CA LYS A 102 -10.61 34.47 -28.13
C LYS A 102 -9.54 33.87 -29.06
N LYS A 103 -9.34 32.54 -29.04
CA LYS A 103 -8.36 31.87 -29.92
C LYS A 103 -8.88 31.78 -31.35
N LYS A 104 -10.18 31.61 -31.53
CA LYS A 104 -10.85 31.66 -32.83
C LYS A 104 -10.64 33.03 -33.50
N MET A 105 -10.87 34.13 -32.78
CA MET A 105 -10.62 35.48 -33.31
C MET A 105 -9.15 35.71 -33.67
N GLN A 106 -8.20 35.24 -32.84
CA GLN A 106 -6.77 35.33 -33.14
C GLN A 106 -6.40 34.55 -34.40
N TYR A 107 -6.95 33.35 -34.59
CA TYR A 107 -6.76 32.55 -35.80
C TYR A 107 -7.42 33.21 -37.02
N ASP A 108 -8.61 33.77 -36.88
CA ASP A 108 -9.32 34.44 -37.98
C ASP A 108 -8.62 35.75 -38.41
N GLN A 109 -7.95 36.44 -37.48
CA GLN A 109 -7.25 37.70 -37.72
C GLN A 109 -5.82 37.51 -38.26
N PHE A 110 -5.08 36.52 -37.76
CA PHE A 110 -3.65 36.35 -38.02
C PHE A 110 -3.30 35.03 -38.74
N GLY A 111 -4.28 34.15 -38.96
CA GLY A 111 -4.09 32.85 -39.59
C GLY A 111 -3.21 31.90 -38.78
N SER A 112 -2.62 30.90 -39.45
CA SER A 112 -1.70 29.94 -38.85
C SER A 112 -0.39 30.55 -38.32
N ALA A 113 -0.07 31.80 -38.70
CA ALA A 113 1.14 32.50 -38.29
C ALA A 113 1.12 32.98 -36.82
N ALA A 114 -0.06 33.14 -36.20
CA ALA A 114 -0.16 33.50 -34.78
C ALA A 114 0.20 32.34 -33.82
N PHE A 115 0.25 31.11 -34.33
CA PHE A 115 0.47 29.90 -33.54
C PHE A 115 1.72 29.12 -33.98
N ASP A 116 2.45 29.60 -35.00
CA ASP A 116 3.73 29.05 -35.44
C ASP A 116 4.89 29.76 -34.74
N ASN A 117 5.42 29.14 -33.68
CA ASN A 117 6.55 29.69 -32.90
C ASN A 117 7.92 29.26 -33.48
N SER A 118 8.04 29.13 -34.81
CA SER A 118 9.28 28.65 -35.46
C SER A 118 10.00 29.66 -36.36
N GLN A 119 9.52 30.91 -36.49
CA GLN A 119 10.21 31.93 -37.30
C GLN A 119 10.53 33.18 -36.47
N GLY A 120 11.76 33.22 -35.96
CA GLY A 120 12.25 34.29 -35.10
C GLY A 120 12.60 35.60 -35.83
N GLY A 121 12.54 36.69 -35.05
CA GLY A 121 13.44 37.84 -35.14
C GLY A 121 13.12 38.90 -36.21
N GLY A 122 12.39 39.94 -35.83
CA GLY A 122 12.22 41.14 -36.66
C GLY A 122 11.50 42.29 -35.96
N SER A 123 12.29 43.21 -35.43
CA SER A 123 11.99 44.63 -35.08
C SER A 123 10.60 45.19 -35.39
N GLY A 124 9.92 45.73 -34.37
CA GLY A 124 9.00 46.88 -34.55
C GLY A 124 7.66 46.83 -33.80
N GLY A 125 7.64 47.40 -32.59
CA GLY A 125 6.51 48.18 -32.05
C GLY A 125 5.18 47.48 -31.73
N PHE A 126 4.99 47.07 -30.47
CA PHE A 126 4.11 47.78 -29.53
C PHE A 126 4.28 47.21 -28.11
N SER A 127 4.52 48.12 -27.18
CA SER A 127 4.63 47.87 -25.75
C SER A 127 3.26 47.58 -25.14
N GLY A 128 3.19 46.58 -24.26
CA GLY A 128 2.30 46.61 -23.09
C GLY A 128 1.19 45.56 -23.04
N GLY A 129 1.37 44.58 -22.14
CA GLY A 129 0.29 43.97 -21.37
C GLY A 129 -0.35 42.72 -21.97
N ASN A 130 0.08 41.55 -21.48
CA ASN A 130 -0.66 40.31 -21.67
C ASN A 130 -1.94 40.34 -20.80
N PRO A 131 -3.16 40.34 -21.36
CA PRO A 131 -4.42 40.43 -20.61
C PRO A 131 -4.92 39.06 -20.10
N PHE A 132 -4.01 38.09 -19.95
CA PHE A 132 -4.31 36.72 -19.51
C PHE A 132 -3.80 36.39 -18.10
N ALA A 133 -3.34 37.40 -17.34
CA ALA A 133 -3.10 37.25 -15.91
C ALA A 133 -4.35 37.65 -15.13
N GLY A 134 -5.26 36.70 -14.94
CA GLY A 134 -6.37 36.83 -14.00
C GLY A 134 -7.72 36.49 -14.60
N GLY A 135 -8.36 35.45 -14.05
CA GLY A 135 -9.76 35.16 -14.35
C GLY A 135 -10.04 33.66 -14.37
N ALA A 136 -10.50 33.17 -13.23
CA ALA A 136 -11.02 31.83 -13.03
C ALA A 136 -11.98 31.39 -14.15
N ASN A 137 -11.86 30.13 -14.58
CA ASN A 137 -12.97 29.40 -15.18
C ASN A 137 -13.07 27.98 -14.57
N PRO A 138 -14.30 27.45 -14.43
CA PRO A 138 -14.72 26.71 -13.23
C PRO A 138 -14.91 25.21 -13.53
N PHE A 139 -13.97 24.60 -14.24
CA PHE A 139 -13.97 23.15 -14.51
C PHE A 139 -12.77 22.41 -13.90
N ALA A 140 -12.02 23.08 -13.04
CA ALA A 140 -10.89 22.52 -12.31
C ALA A 140 -11.23 22.33 -10.83
N ASN A 141 -12.29 21.59 -10.53
CA ASN A 141 -12.33 20.83 -9.29
C ASN A 141 -13.38 19.73 -9.36
N ALA A 142 -12.90 18.48 -9.32
CA ALA A 142 -13.59 17.21 -9.06
C ALA A 142 -13.41 16.19 -10.19
N GLY A 143 -12.75 15.09 -9.86
CA GLY A 143 -12.83 13.85 -10.62
C GLY A 143 -11.68 13.68 -11.61
N GLY A 144 -10.69 12.89 -11.20
CA GLY A 144 -9.68 12.38 -12.09
C GLY A 144 -10.31 11.70 -13.30
N ASN A 145 -9.89 12.12 -14.49
CA ASN A 145 -10.28 11.47 -15.73
C ASN A 145 -9.24 10.36 -16.06
N PRO A 146 -9.68 9.13 -16.34
CA PRO A 146 -8.87 7.90 -16.33
C PRO A 146 -8.26 7.56 -17.70
N PHE A 147 -7.81 8.57 -18.46
CA PHE A 147 -7.17 8.36 -19.76
C PHE A 147 -5.79 9.01 -19.78
N GLY A 148 -4.92 8.48 -18.91
CA GLY A 148 -3.48 8.66 -19.03
C GLY A 148 -2.92 7.61 -19.96
N PHE A 149 -2.47 8.02 -21.15
CA PHE A 149 -1.42 7.31 -21.89
C PHE A 149 -0.25 8.27 -22.04
N GLY A 150 0.92 7.83 -21.58
CA GLY A 150 2.04 8.70 -21.24
C GLY A 150 2.73 9.39 -22.41
N GLY A 151 3.36 10.52 -22.09
CA GLY A 151 4.40 11.14 -22.91
C GLY A 151 4.09 12.59 -23.30
N ILE A 152 4.62 13.52 -22.49
CA ILE A 152 4.83 14.95 -22.80
C ILE A 152 3.55 15.80 -22.85
N ASN A 153 3.23 16.44 -21.72
CA ASN A 153 2.29 17.56 -21.70
C ASN A 153 2.92 18.73 -22.48
N PHE A 154 2.26 19.18 -23.55
CA PHE A 154 2.71 20.30 -24.37
C PHE A 154 2.77 21.62 -23.57
N GLU A 155 1.97 21.72 -22.50
CA GLU A 155 1.98 22.85 -21.54
C GLU A 155 3.32 22.95 -20.78
N ASP A 156 3.94 21.82 -20.44
CA ASP A 156 5.19 21.77 -19.67
C ASP A 156 6.42 21.96 -20.57
N LEU A 157 6.31 21.60 -21.86
CA LEU A 157 7.35 21.83 -22.86
C LEU A 157 7.31 23.27 -23.41
N PHE A 158 6.11 23.85 -23.61
CA PHE A 158 5.97 25.25 -24.03
C PHE A 158 6.27 26.21 -22.87
N GLY A 159 5.91 25.86 -21.63
CA GLY A 159 6.30 26.58 -20.42
C GLY A 159 7.81 26.57 -20.17
N ALA A 160 8.47 25.41 -20.35
CA ALA A 160 9.93 25.29 -20.21
C ALA A 160 10.70 26.02 -21.33
N ALA A 161 10.14 26.13 -22.54
CA ALA A 161 10.75 26.84 -23.66
C ALA A 161 10.58 28.37 -23.54
N PHE A 162 9.42 28.85 -23.10
CA PHE A 162 9.17 30.29 -22.93
C PHE A 162 9.86 30.87 -21.67
N SER A 163 10.07 30.05 -20.64
CA SER A 163 10.92 30.41 -19.48
C SER A 163 12.41 30.49 -19.86
N LYS A 164 12.83 29.80 -20.93
CA LYS A 164 14.21 29.83 -21.45
C LYS A 164 14.50 30.99 -22.42
N ALA A 165 13.47 31.72 -22.87
CA ALA A 165 13.62 32.83 -23.81
C ALA A 165 13.72 34.22 -23.14
N ASN A 166 13.37 34.35 -21.85
CA ASN A 166 13.49 35.60 -21.09
C ASN A 166 14.52 35.51 -19.94
N GLY A 167 15.71 34.99 -20.22
CA GLY A 167 16.81 35.03 -19.26
C GLY A 167 18.03 34.29 -19.73
N ALA A 168 19.05 35.04 -20.15
CA ALA A 168 20.26 34.55 -20.77
C ALA A 168 21.01 33.46 -19.97
N ALA A 169 21.36 32.41 -20.72
CA ALA A 169 22.46 31.46 -20.57
C ALA A 169 23.49 31.68 -19.45
N GLY A 170 23.57 30.69 -18.55
CA GLY A 170 24.65 30.50 -17.59
C GLY A 170 24.83 29.02 -17.18
N ARG A 171 25.08 28.15 -18.18
CA ARG A 171 25.97 26.98 -18.13
C ARG A 171 26.14 26.22 -16.79
N GLY A 172 25.51 25.04 -16.70
CA GLY A 172 26.18 23.83 -16.20
C GLY A 172 26.02 23.43 -14.73
N GLY A 173 25.44 22.24 -14.54
CA GLY A 173 26.02 21.19 -13.68
C GLY A 173 26.08 21.40 -12.17
N GLY A 174 25.18 20.71 -11.46
CA GLY A 174 25.57 19.90 -10.30
C GLY A 174 25.51 20.54 -8.90
N ARG A 175 24.65 19.93 -8.09
CA ARG A 175 24.72 19.73 -6.63
C ARG A 175 24.37 20.91 -5.69
N SER A 176 23.35 20.59 -4.88
CA SER A 176 23.23 20.85 -3.44
C SER A 176 22.72 22.21 -2.97
N SER A 177 21.77 22.08 -2.03
CA SER A 177 21.51 22.94 -0.87
C SER A 177 21.04 24.38 -1.08
N GLY A 178 19.79 24.62 -0.66
CA GLY A 178 19.50 25.67 0.30
C GLY A 178 19.15 27.05 -0.25
N ARG A 179 17.92 27.46 0.11
CA ARG A 179 17.44 28.84 0.34
C ARG A 179 17.42 29.83 -0.83
N GLY A 180 16.24 30.44 -1.00
CA GLY A 180 16.15 31.89 -1.23
C GLY A 180 15.40 32.35 -2.46
N ASN A 181 14.10 32.57 -2.28
CA ASN A 181 13.32 33.73 -2.75
C ASN A 181 13.12 34.00 -4.26
N GLY A 182 11.83 34.01 -4.66
CA GLY A 182 11.30 34.92 -5.69
C GLY A 182 10.68 34.27 -6.92
N SER A 183 9.36 34.03 -6.90
CA SER A 183 8.53 33.97 -8.12
C SER A 183 7.15 34.59 -7.82
N PRO A 184 6.40 35.20 -8.76
CA PRO A 184 5.47 36.29 -8.44
C PRO A 184 3.96 35.96 -8.54
N PHE A 185 3.51 34.72 -8.32
CA PHE A 185 2.06 34.41 -8.32
C PHE A 185 1.67 33.33 -7.32
N GLY A 186 0.96 33.73 -6.26
CA GLY A 186 0.42 32.89 -5.18
C GLY A 186 1.02 33.31 -3.84
N GLY A 187 0.20 33.73 -2.87
CA GLY A 187 0.70 34.06 -1.54
C GLY A 187 1.51 32.89 -0.97
N PHE A 188 2.83 33.02 -0.94
CA PHE A 188 3.76 31.97 -0.54
C PHE A 188 3.72 31.82 0.96
N TYR A 189 2.70 31.13 1.48
CA TYR A 189 2.79 30.62 2.83
C TYR A 189 3.79 29.46 2.84
N SER A 190 4.74 29.49 3.76
CA SER A 190 5.60 28.32 4.02
C SER A 190 4.76 27.32 4.82
N GLU A 191 4.47 26.14 4.27
CA GLU A 191 3.81 25.08 5.04
C GLU A 191 4.86 24.27 5.80
N VAL A 192 4.79 24.30 7.13
CA VAL A 192 5.64 23.49 7.99
C VAL A 192 4.80 22.39 8.61
N ARG A 193 5.21 21.15 8.36
CA ARG A 193 4.51 19.97 8.86
C ARG A 193 5.31 19.31 9.98
N GLY A 194 4.61 18.92 11.04
CA GLY A 194 5.21 18.12 12.12
C GLY A 194 5.39 16.65 11.74
N ASP A 195 6.16 15.94 12.56
CA ASP A 195 6.49 14.54 12.33
C ASP A 195 5.30 13.61 12.57
N ASN A 196 5.25 12.53 11.78
CA ASN A 196 4.27 11.48 11.98
C ASN A 196 4.63 10.66 13.24
N VAL A 197 3.62 10.28 14.01
CA VAL A 197 3.80 9.45 15.22
C VAL A 197 3.23 8.08 14.96
N GLU A 198 4.00 7.02 15.20
CA GLU A 198 3.52 5.65 15.11
C GLU A 198 3.16 5.12 16.50
N VAL A 199 1.94 4.58 16.64
CA VAL A 199 1.48 3.92 17.88
C VAL A 199 1.01 2.53 17.54
N ILE A 200 1.45 1.57 18.34
CA ILE A 200 1.04 0.18 18.20
C ILE A 200 -0.15 -0.08 19.11
N HIS A 201 -1.30 -0.41 18.53
CA HIS A 201 -2.50 -0.74 19.28
C HIS A 201 -2.85 -2.22 19.13
N THR A 202 -3.00 -2.91 20.27
CA THR A 202 -3.33 -4.34 20.28
C THR A 202 -4.82 -4.55 20.49
N LEU A 203 -5.49 -5.19 19.53
CA LEU A 203 -6.92 -5.48 19.55
C LEU A 203 -7.21 -6.95 19.82
N SER A 204 -8.41 -7.22 20.32
CA SER A 204 -8.97 -8.58 20.30
C SER A 204 -9.39 -8.95 18.87
N PHE A 205 -9.44 -10.25 18.57
CA PHE A 205 -9.92 -10.74 17.28
C PHE A 205 -11.36 -10.30 16.98
N LYS A 206 -12.22 -10.27 18.02
CA LYS A 206 -13.61 -9.83 17.89
C LYS A 206 -13.70 -8.35 17.48
N ASP A 207 -12.92 -7.49 18.14
CA ASP A 207 -12.94 -6.05 17.88
C ASP A 207 -12.34 -5.72 16.50
N ALA A 208 -11.34 -6.48 16.06
CA ALA A 208 -10.78 -6.35 14.72
C ALA A 208 -11.80 -6.66 13.62
N VAL A 209 -12.65 -7.68 13.84
CA VAL A 209 -13.70 -8.07 12.87
C VAL A 209 -14.86 -7.08 12.85
N PHE A 210 -15.39 -6.67 14.01
CA PHE A 210 -16.57 -5.79 14.08
C PHE A 210 -16.24 -4.29 14.03
N GLY A 211 -14.97 -3.93 14.21
CA GLY A 211 -14.57 -2.55 14.40
C GLY A 211 -14.90 -2.07 15.81
N SER A 212 -14.40 -0.89 16.16
CA SER A 212 -14.62 -0.28 17.46
C SER A 212 -14.71 1.23 17.33
N ARG A 213 -15.84 1.81 17.74
CA ARG A 213 -16.14 3.23 17.49
C ARG A 213 -15.44 4.20 18.43
N ASN A 214 -15.03 3.75 19.63
CA ASN A 214 -14.49 4.61 20.69
C ASN A 214 -13.20 4.02 21.29
N VAL A 215 -12.14 3.90 20.50
CA VAL A 215 -10.85 3.44 21.02
C VAL A 215 -10.03 4.63 21.46
N THR A 216 -9.65 4.65 22.75
CA THR A 216 -8.75 5.65 23.32
C THR A 216 -7.30 5.20 23.15
N LEU A 217 -6.53 5.98 22.39
CA LEU A 217 -5.11 5.75 22.17
C LEU A 217 -4.29 6.79 22.94
N ASN A 218 -3.30 6.31 23.69
CA ASN A 218 -2.31 7.16 24.33
C ASN A 218 -1.17 7.41 23.34
N VAL A 219 -1.01 8.66 22.94
CA VAL A 219 -0.03 9.13 21.97
C VAL A 219 0.95 10.05 22.68
N SER A 220 2.24 9.77 22.55
CA SER A 220 3.31 10.67 22.98
C SER A 220 3.77 11.51 21.79
N SER A 221 3.52 12.82 21.84
CA SER A 221 3.91 13.75 20.77
C SER A 221 4.57 15.02 21.32
N ILE A 222 5.53 15.55 20.56
CA ILE A 222 6.09 16.89 20.78
C ILE A 222 5.01 17.91 20.44
N GLU A 223 4.81 18.90 21.31
CA GLU A 223 3.77 19.89 21.10
C GLU A 223 4.12 21.31 21.45
N GLN A 224 3.28 22.21 20.96
CA GLN A 224 3.43 23.64 21.15
C GLN A 224 3.56 23.97 22.63
N CYS A 225 4.61 24.73 22.96
CA CYS A 225 4.86 25.16 24.33
C CYS A 225 3.68 26.01 24.83
N LYS A 226 3.14 25.67 26.00
CA LYS A 226 1.96 26.36 26.55
C LYS A 226 2.25 27.81 26.97
N THR A 227 3.48 28.10 27.37
CA THR A 227 3.89 29.43 27.88
C THR A 227 4.10 30.45 26.77
N CYS A 228 4.80 30.07 25.69
CA CYS A 228 5.10 30.97 24.58
C CYS A 228 4.19 30.76 23.36
N THR A 229 3.34 29.73 23.38
CA THR A 229 2.52 29.32 22.24
C THR A 229 3.36 29.12 20.98
N GLY A 230 4.56 28.54 21.06
CA GLY A 230 5.37 28.31 19.85
C GLY A 230 6.18 29.52 19.35
N SER A 231 6.19 30.66 20.05
CA SER A 231 7.03 31.79 19.66
C SER A 231 8.51 31.64 20.04
N GLY A 232 8.82 30.74 20.97
CA GLY A 232 10.15 30.58 21.56
C GLY A 232 10.53 31.70 22.55
N MET A 233 9.64 32.65 22.80
CA MET A 233 9.92 33.86 23.58
C MET A 233 8.93 34.05 24.72
N LYS A 234 9.29 34.87 25.71
CA LYS A 234 8.35 35.27 26.76
C LYS A 234 7.19 36.07 26.15
N PRO A 235 5.95 35.92 26.64
CA PRO A 235 4.83 36.73 26.19
C PRO A 235 5.13 38.23 26.32
N GLY A 236 4.97 38.99 25.23
CA GLY A 236 5.21 40.44 25.20
C GLY A 236 6.65 40.89 24.93
N SER A 237 7.59 39.97 24.74
CA SER A 237 8.94 40.30 24.27
C SER A 237 9.01 40.38 22.74
N HIS A 238 9.93 41.19 22.22
CA HIS A 238 10.11 41.43 20.78
C HIS A 238 11.50 40.98 20.33
N ARG A 239 11.63 40.67 19.04
CA ARG A 239 12.92 40.30 18.45
C ARG A 239 13.66 41.56 18.05
N SER A 240 14.97 41.59 18.33
CA SER A 240 15.84 42.67 17.89
C SER A 240 16.50 42.28 16.57
N GLU A 241 16.65 43.23 15.64
CA GLU A 241 17.40 42.95 14.41
C GLU A 241 18.85 42.60 14.74
N CYS A 242 19.40 41.61 14.03
CA CYS A 242 20.78 41.22 14.23
C CYS A 242 21.72 42.34 13.75
N SER A 243 22.51 42.92 14.66
CA SER A 243 23.44 44.02 14.34
C SER A 243 24.51 43.66 13.31
N SER A 244 24.85 42.38 13.14
CA SER A 244 25.88 41.94 12.20
C SER A 244 25.39 41.74 10.76
N CYS A 245 24.08 41.52 10.56
CA CYS A 245 23.50 41.28 9.23
C CYS A 245 22.29 42.16 8.92
N HIS A 246 21.87 43.03 9.84
CA HIS A 246 20.74 43.95 9.70
C HIS A 246 19.48 43.25 9.15
N GLY A 247 19.07 42.16 9.79
CA GLY A 247 17.87 41.40 9.38
C GLY A 247 18.07 40.42 8.22
N THR A 248 19.17 40.50 7.46
CA THR A 248 19.34 39.67 6.25
C THR A 248 19.68 38.20 6.49
N GLY A 249 20.11 37.84 7.72
CA GLY A 249 20.50 36.47 8.09
C GLY A 249 21.77 35.95 7.39
N THR A 250 22.38 36.74 6.50
CA THR A 250 23.59 36.36 5.77
C THR A 250 24.57 37.52 5.76
N THR A 251 25.87 37.21 5.75
CA THR A 251 26.95 38.17 5.60
C THR A 251 27.62 37.91 4.26
N VAL A 252 27.79 38.97 3.46
CA VAL A 252 28.46 38.86 2.15
C VAL A 252 29.94 39.15 2.34
N HIS A 253 30.78 38.17 2.07
CA HIS A 253 32.23 38.34 2.05
C HIS A 253 32.69 38.44 0.59
N VAL A 254 33.46 39.47 0.26
CA VAL A 254 34.02 39.63 -1.09
C VAL A 254 35.47 39.19 -1.07
N ARG A 255 35.81 38.12 -1.80
CA ARG A 255 37.19 37.63 -1.93
C ARG A 255 37.56 37.51 -3.41
N ALA A 256 38.64 38.17 -3.82
CA ALA A 256 39.15 38.15 -5.19
C ALA A 256 38.10 38.49 -6.28
N GLY A 257 37.23 39.48 -6.01
CA GLY A 257 36.18 39.90 -6.95
C GLY A 257 34.93 39.00 -6.97
N PHE A 258 34.92 37.90 -6.21
CA PHE A 258 33.75 37.04 -6.04
C PHE A 258 33.06 37.35 -4.71
N GLN A 259 31.75 37.58 -4.75
CA GLN A 259 30.90 37.75 -3.57
C GLN A 259 30.40 36.38 -3.13
N MET A 260 30.70 35.98 -1.90
CA MET A 260 30.19 34.76 -1.28
C MET A 260 29.32 35.12 -0.07
N ALA A 261 28.06 34.71 -0.08
CA ALA A 261 27.17 34.86 1.06
C ALA A 261 27.36 33.68 2.02
N SER A 262 27.65 33.97 3.28
CA SER A 262 27.67 32.99 4.37
C SER A 262 26.53 33.27 5.33
N THR A 263 26.05 32.25 6.05
CA THR A 263 25.11 32.46 7.16
C THR A 263 25.74 33.36 8.22
N CYS A 264 25.00 34.35 8.69
CA CYS A 264 25.49 35.23 9.76
C CYS A 264 25.72 34.40 11.04
N MET A 265 26.95 34.41 11.55
CA MET A 265 27.33 33.63 12.74
C MET A 265 26.69 34.15 14.02
N SER A 266 26.37 35.45 14.08
CA SER A 266 25.78 36.08 15.27
C SER A 266 24.32 35.67 15.51
N CYS A 267 23.53 35.47 14.45
CA CYS A 267 22.12 35.07 14.54
C CYS A 267 21.87 33.63 14.03
N GLY A 268 22.90 32.90 13.60
CA GLY A 268 22.72 31.57 12.99
C GLY A 268 21.88 31.57 11.70
N GLY A 269 21.69 32.75 11.09
CA GLY A 269 20.91 32.95 9.89
C GLY A 269 19.42 33.22 10.07
N THR A 270 18.96 33.50 11.29
CA THR A 270 17.57 33.98 11.54
C THR A 270 17.37 35.44 11.16
N GLY A 271 18.43 36.25 11.05
CA GLY A 271 18.35 37.70 10.83
C GLY A 271 18.02 38.52 12.08
N GLU A 272 17.57 37.86 13.13
CA GLU A 272 17.09 38.46 14.38
C GLU A 272 17.79 37.83 15.58
N ASN A 273 18.07 38.65 16.59
CA ASN A 273 18.61 38.22 17.87
C ASN A 273 17.52 38.34 18.95
N ILE A 274 17.38 37.27 19.74
CA ILE A 274 16.54 37.25 20.94
C ILE A 274 17.46 37.49 22.13
N ALA A 275 17.14 38.49 22.96
CA ALA A 275 17.89 38.72 24.19
C ALA A 275 17.78 37.49 25.10
N ARG A 276 18.86 37.11 25.78
CA ARG A 276 18.90 35.90 26.61
C ARG A 276 17.84 35.89 27.71
N GLU A 277 17.45 37.07 28.18
CA GLU A 277 16.40 37.25 29.18
C GLU A 277 14.99 37.06 28.63
N ASP A 278 14.79 37.27 27.33
CA ASP A 278 13.50 37.18 26.63
C ASP A 278 13.21 35.80 26.05
N VAL A 279 14.23 34.92 26.03
CA VAL A 279 14.05 33.52 25.68
C VAL A 279 13.08 32.85 26.65
N CYS A 280 12.16 32.05 26.11
CA CYS A 280 11.22 31.31 26.92
C CYS A 280 11.95 30.23 27.74
N ARG A 281 11.92 30.33 29.07
CA ARG A 281 12.56 29.37 29.99
C ARG A 281 11.95 27.95 29.99
N ASN A 282 10.74 27.77 29.47
CA ASN A 282 10.07 26.46 29.46
C ASN A 282 10.46 25.60 28.24
N CYS A 283 10.85 26.23 27.13
CA CYS A 283 11.22 25.56 25.87
C CYS A 283 12.62 25.95 25.38
N ASP A 284 13.37 26.74 26.16
CA ASP A 284 14.70 27.26 25.84
C ASP A 284 14.84 27.90 24.44
N GLY A 285 13.74 28.45 23.92
CA GLY A 285 13.72 29.09 22.60
C GLY A 285 13.17 28.23 21.46
N GLU A 286 12.92 26.94 21.68
CA GLU A 286 12.48 26.00 20.62
C GLU A 286 11.01 26.18 20.22
N GLY A 287 10.17 26.74 21.10
CA GLY A 287 8.74 26.91 20.86
C GLY A 287 7.90 25.63 21.08
N THR A 288 8.53 24.48 21.32
CA THR A 288 7.86 23.24 21.69
C THR A 288 8.18 22.81 23.11
N GLU A 289 7.30 22.00 23.71
CA GLU A 289 7.57 21.36 24.99
C GLU A 289 8.79 20.44 24.85
N PRO A 290 9.81 20.55 25.74
CA PRO A 290 11.06 19.80 25.63
C PRO A 290 10.87 18.30 25.89
N ARG A 291 9.74 17.91 26.50
CA ARG A 291 9.37 16.52 26.74
C ARG A 291 8.12 16.15 25.95
N PRO A 292 8.06 14.93 25.37
CA PRO A 292 6.86 14.45 24.72
C PRO A 292 5.69 14.45 25.71
N VAL A 293 4.60 15.09 25.31
CA VAL A 293 3.38 15.18 26.13
C VAL A 293 2.48 14.00 25.75
N GLN A 294 1.96 13.31 26.75
CA GLN A 294 0.98 12.23 26.56
C GLN A 294 -0.40 12.83 26.27
N ARG A 295 -1.05 12.36 25.21
CA ARG A 295 -2.40 12.75 24.81
C ARG A 295 -3.26 11.53 24.54
N THR A 296 -4.54 11.65 24.87
CA THR A 296 -5.56 10.67 24.53
C THR A 296 -6.26 11.09 23.25
N VAL A 297 -6.15 10.29 22.19
CA VAL A 297 -6.88 10.49 20.94
C VAL A 297 -7.94 9.41 20.82
N GLN A 298 -9.18 9.81 20.56
CA GLN A 298 -10.26 8.87 20.25
C GLN A 298 -10.26 8.59 18.75
N VAL A 299 -10.14 7.31 18.40
CA VAL A 299 -10.10 6.86 17.01
C VAL A 299 -11.19 5.81 16.79
N GLU A 300 -11.92 5.95 15.69
CA GLU A 300 -12.84 4.93 15.20
C GLU A 300 -12.05 3.94 14.33
N LEU A 301 -12.08 2.67 14.74
CA LEU A 301 -11.49 1.56 14.04
C LEU A 301 -12.55 0.90 13.14
N PRO A 302 -12.33 0.85 11.82
CA PRO A 302 -13.29 0.22 10.91
C PRO A 302 -13.35 -1.30 11.14
N PRO A 303 -14.44 -1.96 10.74
CA PRO A 303 -14.52 -3.42 10.75
C PRO A 303 -13.59 -4.06 9.72
N GLY A 304 -13.19 -5.30 9.97
CA GLY A 304 -12.40 -6.11 9.04
C GLY A 304 -10.90 -5.81 9.05
N LEU A 305 -10.36 -5.37 10.18
CA LEU A 305 -8.92 -5.11 10.34
C LEU A 305 -8.12 -6.41 10.40
N VAL A 306 -6.98 -6.41 9.72
CA VAL A 306 -6.01 -7.50 9.70
C VAL A 306 -4.76 -7.11 10.51
N ASP A 307 -4.05 -8.11 11.02
CA ASP A 307 -2.78 -7.89 11.70
C ASP A 307 -1.77 -7.20 10.77
N GLY A 308 -1.18 -6.10 11.24
CA GLY A 308 -0.24 -5.29 10.46
C GLY A 308 -0.87 -4.12 9.70
N ASP A 309 -2.20 -4.00 9.68
CA ASP A 309 -2.86 -2.83 9.09
C ASP A 309 -2.44 -1.53 9.78
N VAL A 310 -2.28 -0.46 8.99
CA VAL A 310 -1.92 0.87 9.48
C VAL A 310 -3.04 1.84 9.18
N ILE A 311 -3.65 2.38 10.24
CA ILE A 311 -4.72 3.37 10.14
C ILE A 311 -4.10 4.75 10.32
N ARG A 312 -4.33 5.63 9.34
CA ARG A 312 -3.86 7.01 9.38
C ARG A 312 -4.92 7.94 9.93
N VAL A 313 -4.61 8.59 11.05
CA VAL A 313 -5.44 9.64 11.65
C VAL A 313 -4.76 10.99 11.37
N ALA A 314 -5.37 11.76 10.47
CA ALA A 314 -4.79 12.99 9.97
C ALA A 314 -4.67 14.06 11.06
N GLY A 315 -3.53 14.75 11.12
CA GLY A 315 -3.31 15.89 12.02
C GLY A 315 -3.22 15.57 13.52
N GLN A 316 -3.16 14.29 13.89
CA GLN A 316 -3.02 13.84 15.29
C GLN A 316 -1.58 13.41 15.65
N GLY A 317 -0.60 13.70 14.79
CA GLY A 317 0.82 13.49 15.04
C GLY A 317 1.48 14.64 15.80
N GLY A 318 2.79 14.77 15.65
CA GLY A 318 3.59 15.79 16.33
C GLY A 318 3.34 17.20 15.80
N TYR A 319 3.54 18.20 16.66
CA TYR A 319 3.74 19.58 16.25
C TYR A 319 5.18 19.72 15.71
N PRO A 320 5.42 20.52 14.65
CA PRO A 320 6.78 20.71 14.15
C PRO A 320 7.65 21.41 15.19
N ASN A 321 8.88 20.94 15.34
CA ASN A 321 9.86 21.54 16.25
C ASN A 321 10.45 22.82 15.63
N ILE A 322 9.66 23.88 15.59
CA ILE A 322 10.05 25.20 15.09
C ILE A 322 9.42 26.31 15.93
N ALA A 323 10.23 27.30 16.30
CA ALA A 323 9.75 28.53 16.90
C ALA A 323 9.34 29.53 15.80
N ILE A 324 8.08 29.96 15.82
CA ILE A 324 7.53 30.87 14.81
C ILE A 324 7.19 32.19 15.50
N ALA A 325 7.82 33.26 15.03
CA ALA A 325 7.53 34.61 15.51
C ALA A 325 6.04 34.94 15.30
N PRO A 326 5.38 35.64 16.24
CA PRO A 326 3.96 35.98 16.13
C PRO A 326 3.65 36.75 14.83
N GLU A 327 4.59 37.59 14.37
CA GLU A 327 4.50 38.40 13.14
C GLU A 327 4.50 37.55 11.86
N GLN A 328 5.06 36.34 11.91
CA GLN A 328 5.19 35.44 10.76
C GLN A 328 4.10 34.36 10.72
N ARG A 329 3.19 34.33 11.71
CA ARG A 329 2.14 33.32 11.79
C ARG A 329 1.20 33.33 10.59
N ASP A 330 0.95 34.50 10.01
CA ASP A 330 0.09 34.63 8.83
C ASP A 330 0.79 34.16 7.54
N GLN A 331 2.12 34.10 7.55
CA GLN A 331 2.95 33.64 6.43
C GLN A 331 3.35 32.16 6.55
N VAL A 332 3.18 31.54 7.72
CA VAL A 332 3.60 30.17 7.97
C VAL A 332 2.40 29.32 8.39
N LYS A 333 1.97 28.44 7.49
CA LYS A 333 0.91 27.48 7.78
C LYS A 333 1.50 26.30 8.54
N VAL A 334 1.13 26.16 9.80
CA VAL A 334 1.60 25.06 10.65
C VAL A 334 0.58 23.94 10.65
N THR A 335 1.00 22.76 10.18
CA THR A 335 0.17 21.55 10.18
C THR A 335 0.84 20.48 11.03
N ARG A 336 0.06 19.74 11.82
CA ARG A 336 0.58 18.59 12.58
C ARG A 336 0.90 17.43 11.65
N GLY A 337 1.78 16.53 12.11
CA GLY A 337 1.96 15.24 11.47
C GLY A 337 0.69 14.37 11.57
N ASP A 338 0.73 13.20 10.95
CA ASP A 338 -0.33 12.20 11.08
C ASP A 338 0.01 11.20 12.20
N LEU A 339 -1.03 10.66 12.84
CA LEU A 339 -0.90 9.51 13.72
C LEU A 339 -1.10 8.23 12.90
N LEU A 340 -0.09 7.38 12.90
CA LEU A 340 -0.11 6.07 12.26
C LEU A 340 -0.37 5.01 13.33
N VAL A 341 -1.59 4.49 13.36
CA VAL A 341 -1.98 3.44 14.30
C VAL A 341 -1.74 2.09 13.65
N ARG A 342 -0.69 1.40 14.09
CA ARG A 342 -0.38 0.05 13.64
C ARG A 342 -1.14 -0.97 14.49
N ILE A 343 -2.01 -1.71 13.83
CA ILE A 343 -2.89 -2.68 14.49
C ILE A 343 -2.15 -4.01 14.67
N ARG A 344 -2.18 -4.51 15.91
CA ARG A 344 -1.84 -5.89 16.21
C ARG A 344 -3.07 -6.66 16.68
N VAL A 345 -3.44 -7.72 15.98
CA VAL A 345 -4.63 -8.51 16.31
C VAL A 345 -4.21 -9.73 17.12
N LYS A 346 -4.77 -9.90 18.32
CA LYS A 346 -4.57 -11.12 19.11
C LYS A 346 -5.18 -12.31 18.37
N GLN A 347 -4.39 -13.37 18.21
CA GLN A 347 -4.87 -14.62 17.61
C GLN A 347 -5.92 -15.28 18.51
N ASP A 348 -7.01 -15.72 17.90
CA ASP A 348 -8.05 -16.50 18.58
C ASP A 348 -7.75 -18.00 18.44
N LYS A 349 -8.10 -18.81 19.45
CA LYS A 349 -7.88 -20.27 19.44
C LYS A 349 -8.91 -21.01 18.59
N VAL A 350 -10.08 -20.41 18.43
CA VAL A 350 -11.27 -21.02 17.85
C VAL A 350 -11.50 -20.51 16.44
N PHE A 351 -11.27 -19.21 16.21
CA PHE A 351 -11.57 -18.54 14.95
C PHE A 351 -10.31 -18.14 14.20
N SER A 352 -10.36 -18.24 12.87
CA SER A 352 -9.32 -17.78 11.96
C SER A 352 -9.95 -17.12 10.73
N ILE A 353 -9.31 -16.10 10.17
CA ILE A 353 -9.77 -15.47 8.92
C ILE A 353 -8.99 -16.10 7.78
N ARG A 354 -9.68 -16.55 6.74
CA ARG A 354 -9.07 -16.95 5.46
C ARG A 354 -9.70 -16.14 4.32
N ASN A 355 -8.93 -15.88 3.28
CA ASN A 355 -9.39 -15.16 2.08
C ASN A 355 -10.06 -13.80 2.39
N GLY A 356 -9.59 -13.11 3.45
CA GLY A 356 -10.06 -11.79 3.90
C GLY A 356 -11.45 -11.74 4.54
N ASN A 357 -12.40 -12.56 4.07
CA ASN A 357 -13.82 -12.42 4.42
C ASN A 357 -14.45 -13.69 5.01
N GLU A 358 -13.76 -14.83 4.95
CA GLU A 358 -14.28 -16.10 5.44
C GLU A 358 -13.81 -16.35 6.87
N LEU A 359 -14.77 -16.56 7.77
CA LEU A 359 -14.49 -16.92 9.15
C LEU A 359 -14.42 -18.44 9.25
N TRP A 360 -13.25 -18.98 9.58
CA TRP A 360 -13.03 -20.41 9.75
C TRP A 360 -13.00 -20.78 11.23
N GLN A 361 -13.73 -21.83 11.57
CA GLN A 361 -13.76 -22.40 12.91
C GLN A 361 -13.58 -23.90 12.84
N THR A 362 -12.63 -24.44 13.62
CA THR A 362 -12.45 -25.89 13.73
C THR A 362 -13.22 -26.40 14.93
N ARG A 363 -14.09 -27.39 14.73
CA ARG A 363 -14.88 -27.99 15.81
C ARG A 363 -14.70 -29.50 15.85
N GLU A 364 -14.35 -29.97 17.04
CA GLU A 364 -14.20 -31.39 17.30
C GLU A 364 -15.57 -32.03 17.57
N ILE A 365 -15.88 -33.10 16.84
CA ILE A 365 -17.06 -33.93 17.05
C ILE A 365 -16.64 -35.37 17.35
N PRO A 366 -17.32 -36.09 18.25
CA PRO A 366 -17.01 -37.48 18.52
C PRO A 366 -17.38 -38.36 17.32
N VAL A 367 -16.66 -39.47 17.15
CA VAL A 367 -16.88 -40.42 16.03
C VAL A 367 -18.34 -40.90 15.97
N THR A 368 -18.97 -41.12 17.13
CA THR A 368 -20.38 -41.54 17.20
C THR A 368 -21.33 -40.53 16.58
N THR A 369 -21.12 -39.22 16.81
CA THR A 369 -21.93 -38.15 16.20
C THR A 369 -21.61 -37.99 14.71
N ALA A 370 -20.35 -38.18 14.30
CA ALA A 370 -19.97 -38.14 12.89
C ALA A 370 -20.63 -39.27 12.08
N VAL A 371 -20.68 -40.49 12.64
CA VAL A 371 -21.28 -41.67 11.99
C VAL A 371 -22.81 -41.62 12.01
N LEU A 372 -23.41 -41.43 13.19
CA LEU A 372 -24.87 -41.49 13.36
C LEU A 372 -25.59 -40.19 12.95
N GLY A 373 -24.85 -39.09 12.85
CA GLY A 373 -25.42 -37.75 12.77
C GLY A 373 -25.89 -37.24 14.13
N GLY A 374 -26.25 -35.96 14.19
CA GLY A 374 -26.70 -35.32 15.42
C GLY A 374 -26.80 -33.81 15.29
N ASN A 375 -26.98 -33.13 16.41
CA ASN A 375 -27.00 -31.67 16.47
C ASN A 375 -25.86 -31.19 17.37
N VAL A 376 -25.07 -30.24 16.88
CA VAL A 376 -23.95 -29.64 17.60
C VAL A 376 -24.20 -28.15 17.75
N VAL A 377 -23.99 -27.63 18.96
CA VAL A 377 -24.11 -26.21 19.24
C VAL A 377 -22.76 -25.54 19.08
N ILE A 378 -22.70 -24.50 18.26
CA ILE A 378 -21.47 -23.81 17.90
C ILE A 378 -21.60 -22.33 18.27
N PRO A 379 -20.61 -21.74 18.97
CA PRO A 379 -20.61 -20.31 19.23
C PRO A 379 -20.21 -19.54 17.97
N THR A 380 -20.98 -18.50 17.66
CA THR A 380 -20.63 -17.49 16.65
C THR A 380 -19.79 -16.38 17.27
N LEU A 381 -19.16 -15.56 16.43
CA LEU A 381 -18.33 -14.44 16.90
C LEU A 381 -19.14 -13.37 17.65
N ASP A 382 -20.45 -13.27 17.37
CA ASP A 382 -21.37 -12.37 18.05
C ASP A 382 -21.68 -12.79 19.49
N GLY A 383 -21.38 -14.05 19.86
CA GLY A 383 -21.74 -14.65 21.15
C GLY A 383 -23.02 -15.48 21.11
N ASN A 384 -23.68 -15.58 19.96
CA ASN A 384 -24.87 -16.41 19.79
C ASN A 384 -24.47 -17.90 19.64
N GLN A 385 -25.35 -18.78 20.10
CA GLN A 385 -25.18 -20.23 19.96
C GLN A 385 -26.03 -20.73 18.79
N LEU A 386 -25.38 -21.18 17.72
CA LEU A 386 -26.05 -21.74 16.55
C LEU A 386 -26.11 -23.27 16.66
N ARG A 387 -27.30 -23.84 16.47
CA ARG A 387 -27.49 -25.30 16.38
C ARG A 387 -27.27 -25.74 14.93
N LEU A 388 -26.20 -26.49 14.69
CA LEU A 388 -25.87 -27.05 13.38
C LEU A 388 -26.16 -28.54 13.35
N ARG A 389 -26.86 -28.99 12.30
CA ARG A 389 -27.15 -30.42 12.09
C ARG A 389 -25.96 -31.09 11.39
N VAL A 390 -25.38 -32.06 12.06
CA VAL A 390 -24.34 -32.95 11.52
C VAL A 390 -25.01 -34.09 10.76
N ARG A 391 -24.61 -34.30 9.51
CA ARG A 391 -25.12 -35.39 8.67
C ARG A 391 -24.52 -36.72 9.12
N SER A 392 -25.27 -37.80 8.98
CA SER A 392 -24.72 -39.14 9.19
C SER A 392 -23.63 -39.43 8.17
N GLY A 393 -22.50 -39.98 8.60
CA GLY A 393 -21.33 -40.23 7.75
C GLY A 393 -20.50 -38.98 7.44
N THR A 394 -20.50 -37.98 8.32
CA THR A 394 -19.65 -36.77 8.19
C THR A 394 -18.17 -37.18 8.26
N ARG A 395 -17.35 -36.69 7.33
CA ARG A 395 -15.92 -37.02 7.25
C ARG A 395 -15.06 -36.05 8.04
N ASP A 396 -13.85 -36.48 8.42
CA ASP A 396 -12.85 -35.57 8.98
C ASP A 396 -12.44 -34.52 7.94
N GLY A 397 -12.34 -33.27 8.37
CA GLY A 397 -12.05 -32.12 7.50
C GLY A 397 -13.23 -31.63 6.66
N GLU A 398 -14.40 -32.30 6.71
CA GLU A 398 -15.60 -31.85 6.02
C GLU A 398 -16.00 -30.46 6.53
N THR A 399 -16.35 -29.57 5.61
CA THR A 399 -16.63 -28.17 5.91
C THR A 399 -18.07 -27.83 5.61
N VAL A 400 -18.75 -27.20 6.57
CA VAL A 400 -20.12 -26.70 6.42
C VAL A 400 -20.10 -25.18 6.42
N SER A 401 -20.74 -24.57 5.42
CA SER A 401 -20.89 -23.12 5.34
C SER A 401 -22.16 -22.67 6.05
N VAL A 402 -22.04 -21.68 6.92
CA VAL A 402 -23.14 -20.99 7.60
C VAL A 402 -23.23 -19.57 7.05
N PRO A 403 -24.27 -19.24 6.28
CA PRO A 403 -24.39 -17.94 5.65
C PRO A 403 -24.63 -16.83 6.68
N GLY A 404 -24.03 -15.65 6.44
CA GLY A 404 -24.29 -14.42 7.22
C GLY A 404 -23.68 -14.37 8.63
N GLN A 405 -22.78 -15.29 8.97
CA GLN A 405 -22.10 -15.37 10.28
C GLN A 405 -20.59 -15.08 10.20
N GLY A 406 -20.10 -14.56 9.07
CA GLY A 406 -18.70 -14.21 8.85
C GLY A 406 -18.37 -12.73 9.11
N VAL A 407 -17.23 -12.30 8.54
CA VAL A 407 -16.69 -10.94 8.68
C VAL A 407 -17.62 -9.93 7.96
N PRO A 408 -17.98 -8.79 8.57
CA PRO A 408 -18.75 -7.75 7.92
C PRO A 408 -18.05 -7.20 6.67
N ARG A 409 -18.81 -6.99 5.59
CA ARG A 409 -18.34 -6.42 4.32
C ARG A 409 -18.86 -5.00 4.13
N GLY A 410 -17.99 -4.15 3.58
CA GLY A 410 -18.34 -2.81 3.15
C GLY A 410 -18.53 -1.79 4.28
N ARG A 411 -18.59 -0.51 3.90
CA ARG A 411 -18.76 0.61 4.83
C ARG A 411 -20.20 0.64 5.34
N GLY A 412 -20.46 0.01 6.49
CA GLY A 412 -21.78 -0.04 7.12
C GLY A 412 -22.20 -1.40 7.66
N GLY A 413 -21.47 -2.49 7.37
CA GLY A 413 -21.69 -3.80 7.99
C GLY A 413 -23.00 -4.51 7.64
N LEU A 414 -23.76 -4.02 6.64
CA LEU A 414 -25.05 -4.57 6.23
C LEU A 414 -24.95 -5.98 5.62
N SER A 415 -23.84 -6.30 4.97
CA SER A 415 -23.60 -7.63 4.40
C SER A 415 -22.50 -8.32 5.19
N ARG A 416 -22.72 -9.56 5.63
CA ARG A 416 -21.71 -10.38 6.30
C ARG A 416 -21.25 -11.50 5.39
N GLY A 417 -19.99 -11.89 5.54
CA GLY A 417 -19.45 -13.11 4.94
C GLY A 417 -20.07 -14.37 5.56
N ASP A 418 -19.57 -15.51 5.10
CA ASP A 418 -20.00 -16.82 5.61
C ASP A 418 -19.00 -17.32 6.66
N MET A 419 -19.50 -18.09 7.61
CA MET A 419 -18.68 -18.83 8.56
C MET A 419 -18.55 -20.28 8.09
N LYS A 420 -17.33 -20.75 7.92
CA LYS A 420 -16.99 -22.13 7.59
C LYS A 420 -16.62 -22.89 8.85
N VAL A 421 -17.42 -23.90 9.17
CA VAL A 421 -17.14 -24.84 10.26
C VAL A 421 -16.48 -26.05 9.67
N GLN A 422 -15.23 -26.29 10.03
CA GLN A 422 -14.50 -27.51 9.68
C GLN A 422 -14.65 -28.53 10.81
N TRP A 423 -15.17 -29.70 10.48
CA TRP A 423 -15.28 -30.81 11.42
C TRP A 423 -13.94 -31.50 11.59
N ARG A 424 -13.56 -31.71 12.85
CA ARG A 424 -12.43 -32.55 13.22
C ARG A 424 -12.96 -33.75 13.99
N VAL A 425 -12.68 -34.96 13.54
CA VAL A 425 -13.15 -36.20 14.18
C VAL A 425 -11.95 -36.89 14.82
N PRO A 426 -11.57 -36.53 16.06
CA PRO A 426 -10.47 -37.19 16.73
C PRO A 426 -10.84 -38.65 17.07
N VAL A 427 -10.10 -39.59 16.51
CA VAL A 427 -10.14 -40.99 16.95
C VAL A 427 -9.42 -41.06 18.29
N ARG A 428 -10.17 -41.31 19.36
CA ARG A 428 -9.63 -41.41 20.72
C ARG A 428 -9.27 -42.86 21.00
N THR A 429 -8.18 -43.06 21.74
CA THR A 429 -7.83 -44.39 22.26
C THR A 429 -8.89 -44.84 23.26
N PRO A 430 -9.44 -46.07 23.13
CA PRO A 430 -10.44 -46.57 24.06
C PRO A 430 -9.83 -46.68 25.45
N LYS A 431 -10.47 -46.07 26.45
CA LYS A 431 -9.95 -46.06 27.84
C LYS A 431 -10.53 -47.19 28.69
N THR A 432 -11.69 -47.71 28.30
CA THR A 432 -12.40 -48.74 29.05
C THR A 432 -12.44 -50.04 28.25
N ALA A 433 -12.39 -51.18 28.93
CA ALA A 433 -12.53 -52.50 28.30
C ALA A 433 -13.85 -52.62 27.52
N VAL A 434 -14.91 -51.97 28.00
CA VAL A 434 -16.23 -51.91 27.37
C VAL A 434 -16.18 -51.16 26.03
N GLU A 435 -15.56 -49.98 26.00
CA GLU A 435 -15.39 -49.20 24.78
C GLU A 435 -14.55 -49.97 23.74
N ARG A 436 -13.49 -50.65 24.19
CA ARG A 436 -12.67 -51.51 23.34
C ARG A 436 -13.47 -52.66 22.73
N CYS A 437 -14.23 -53.39 23.55
CA CYS A 437 -15.11 -54.47 23.09
C CYS A 437 -16.14 -53.98 22.05
N LEU A 438 -16.70 -52.77 22.23
CA LEU A 438 -17.60 -52.17 21.24
C LEU A 438 -16.92 -51.89 19.89
N TRP A 439 -15.67 -51.43 19.90
CA TRP A 439 -14.91 -51.21 18.68
C TRP A 439 -14.51 -52.53 18.00
N GLU A 440 -14.13 -53.56 18.77
CA GLU A 440 -13.86 -54.91 18.26
C GLU A 440 -15.12 -55.52 17.62
N ALA A 441 -16.27 -55.42 18.30
CA ALA A 441 -17.55 -55.86 17.75
C ALA A 441 -17.92 -55.09 16.47
N LEU A 442 -17.64 -53.79 16.41
CA LEU A 442 -17.86 -53.00 15.19
C LEU A 442 -16.96 -53.50 14.05
N ALA A 443 -15.68 -53.77 14.34
CA ALA A 443 -14.73 -54.28 13.36
C ALA A 443 -15.18 -55.63 12.78
N ASP A 444 -15.69 -56.53 13.62
CA ASP A 444 -16.23 -57.82 13.19
C ASP A 444 -17.47 -57.66 12.30
N VAL A 445 -18.40 -56.76 12.65
CA VAL A 445 -19.58 -56.47 11.83
C VAL A 445 -19.21 -55.86 10.48
N THR A 446 -18.17 -55.01 10.44
CA THR A 446 -17.68 -54.40 9.20
C THR A 446 -16.72 -55.30 8.41
N ASN A 447 -16.39 -56.49 8.92
CA ASN A 447 -15.37 -57.39 8.37
C ASN A 447 -14.00 -56.70 8.17
N ASP A 448 -13.59 -55.86 9.13
CA ASP A 448 -12.28 -55.20 9.06
C ASP A 448 -11.18 -56.19 9.48
N SER A 449 -10.35 -56.57 8.51
CA SER A 449 -9.22 -57.50 8.72
C SER A 449 -7.96 -56.81 9.26
N GLY A 450 -7.91 -55.47 9.24
CA GLY A 450 -6.77 -54.68 9.74
C GLY A 450 -6.83 -54.37 11.23
N ALA A 451 -7.98 -54.59 11.88
CA ALA A 451 -8.17 -54.29 13.29
C ALA A 451 -7.53 -55.37 14.20
N SER A 452 -6.55 -54.98 15.02
CA SER A 452 -5.99 -55.87 16.04
C SER A 452 -6.96 -56.09 17.21
N ARG A 453 -7.20 -57.34 17.55
CA ARG A 453 -8.09 -57.78 18.64
C ARG A 453 -7.34 -58.09 19.95
N SER A 454 -6.02 -57.89 20.00
CA SER A 454 -5.22 -58.22 21.19
C SER A 454 -5.01 -56.99 22.09
N PRO A 455 -5.10 -57.14 23.43
CA PRO A 455 -4.91 -56.05 24.38
C PRO A 455 -3.47 -55.52 24.44
N ASP A 456 -2.53 -56.16 23.76
CA ASP A 456 -1.11 -55.85 23.81
C ASP A 456 -0.72 -54.75 22.81
N HIS A 457 -0.06 -53.72 23.33
CA HIS A 457 0.62 -52.70 22.56
C HIS A 457 1.60 -53.34 21.56
N VAL A 458 1.43 -53.01 20.28
CA VAL A 458 2.39 -53.06 19.17
C VAL A 458 3.60 -53.98 19.41
N ARG A 459 3.47 -55.26 19.07
CA ARG A 459 4.64 -56.02 18.61
C ARG A 459 4.87 -55.60 17.16
N LEU A 460 5.96 -54.88 16.89
CA LEU A 460 6.43 -54.73 15.51
C LEU A 460 6.85 -56.13 15.04
N ASP A 461 6.05 -56.73 14.18
CA ASP A 461 6.43 -57.95 13.48
C ASP A 461 7.50 -57.59 12.45
N THR A 462 8.76 -57.69 12.84
CA THR A 462 9.87 -57.79 11.89
C THR A 462 9.94 -59.23 11.41
N ASP A 463 9.51 -59.44 10.16
CA ASP A 463 9.74 -60.67 9.42
C ASP A 463 11.23 -61.03 9.40
N SER A 464 11.58 -62.20 9.91
CA SER A 464 12.78 -62.95 9.51
C SER A 464 12.61 -64.42 9.86
N SER A 465 12.49 -65.23 8.80
CA SER A 465 12.61 -66.69 8.84
C SER A 465 13.90 -67.15 9.52
N ALA A 466 13.81 -68.08 10.48
CA ALA A 466 14.75 -69.20 10.65
C ALA A 466 14.38 -70.11 11.84
N GLY A 467 14.28 -71.42 11.59
CA GLY A 467 14.97 -72.43 12.40
C GLY A 467 14.41 -72.82 13.79
N ASN A 468 13.50 -73.79 13.79
CA ASN A 468 13.36 -74.92 14.72
C ASN A 468 14.38 -75.05 15.90
N THR A 469 13.92 -75.10 17.16
CA THR A 469 14.22 -76.21 18.12
C THR A 469 13.37 -76.14 19.41
N LYS A 470 12.97 -77.32 19.91
CA LYS A 470 12.29 -77.60 21.19
C LYS A 470 13.17 -77.26 22.41
N SER A 471 12.57 -76.80 23.53
CA SER A 471 12.45 -77.58 24.78
C SER A 471 11.99 -76.76 26.02
N SER A 472 11.05 -77.36 26.74
CA SER A 472 10.85 -77.45 28.22
C SER A 472 10.68 -76.24 29.15
N ASN A 473 9.50 -76.21 29.77
CA ASN A 473 9.15 -75.99 31.20
C ASN A 473 9.84 -74.90 32.04
N SER A 474 9.00 -73.97 32.56
CA SER A 474 8.96 -73.61 33.99
C SER A 474 7.62 -72.96 34.36
N GLU A 475 7.10 -73.38 35.52
CA GLU A 475 5.84 -73.04 36.21
C GLU A 475 5.64 -71.55 36.62
N PRO A 476 4.45 -71.17 37.15
CA PRO A 476 3.95 -69.80 37.13
C PRO A 476 4.35 -69.00 38.38
N SER A 477 4.68 -67.72 38.20
CA SER A 477 4.85 -66.78 39.31
C SER A 477 3.67 -65.82 39.40
N ASP A 478 2.93 -65.96 40.50
CA ASP A 478 1.96 -65.02 41.04
C ASP A 478 2.51 -63.58 41.08
N ALA A 479 1.80 -62.65 40.45
CA ALA A 479 1.89 -61.22 40.75
C ALA A 479 0.56 -60.51 40.44
N LYS A 480 -0.28 -60.41 41.46
CA LYS A 480 -1.54 -59.68 41.49
C LYS A 480 -1.27 -58.17 41.54
N PRO A 481 -1.76 -57.31 40.61
CA PRO A 481 -1.92 -55.90 40.90
C PRO A 481 -3.32 -55.63 41.46
N LYS A 482 -3.34 -54.86 42.54
CA LYS A 482 -4.48 -54.59 43.40
C LYS A 482 -5.59 -53.81 42.68
N SER A 483 -6.80 -54.24 42.94
CA SER A 483 -8.10 -53.70 42.54
C SER A 483 -8.41 -52.35 43.19
N SER A 484 -8.81 -51.36 42.38
CA SER A 484 -9.66 -50.25 42.85
C SER A 484 -10.51 -49.63 41.72
N THR A 485 -11.04 -50.42 40.77
CA THR A 485 -11.92 -49.90 39.69
C THR A 485 -13.05 -50.85 39.25
N SER A 486 -13.39 -51.89 40.04
CA SER A 486 -14.37 -52.92 39.61
C SER A 486 -15.84 -52.46 39.63
N ASN A 487 -16.21 -51.50 40.47
CA ASN A 487 -17.64 -51.16 40.64
C ASN A 487 -18.24 -50.40 39.43
N ASN A 488 -17.42 -49.71 38.63
CA ASN A 488 -17.92 -48.98 37.44
C ASN A 488 -17.97 -49.87 36.19
N SER A 489 -17.06 -50.83 36.03
CA SER A 489 -17.03 -51.75 34.89
C SER A 489 -18.23 -52.68 34.87
N ASP A 490 -18.62 -53.22 36.02
CA ASP A 490 -19.76 -54.15 36.13
C ASP A 490 -21.09 -53.44 35.84
N SER A 491 -21.19 -52.16 36.23
CA SER A 491 -22.36 -51.33 35.90
C SER A 491 -22.46 -51.02 34.39
N ALA A 492 -21.33 -50.87 33.72
CA ALA A 492 -21.26 -50.56 32.29
C ALA A 492 -21.56 -51.80 31.43
N LEU A 493 -21.06 -52.97 31.83
CA LEU A 493 -21.36 -54.26 31.19
C LEU A 493 -22.86 -54.60 31.27
N ASN A 494 -23.48 -54.43 32.44
CA ASN A 494 -24.92 -54.63 32.61
C ASN A 494 -25.76 -53.67 31.74
N ARG A 495 -25.34 -52.40 31.59
CA ARG A 495 -26.00 -51.45 30.68
C ARG A 495 -25.85 -51.86 29.21
N LEU A 496 -24.71 -52.42 28.85
CA LEU A 496 -24.43 -52.88 27.49
C LEU A 496 -25.26 -54.11 27.15
N GLU A 497 -25.36 -55.09 28.05
CA GLU A 497 -26.21 -56.26 27.88
C GLU A 497 -27.69 -55.88 27.72
N GLN A 498 -28.19 -54.97 28.55
CA GLN A 498 -29.55 -54.43 28.40
C GLN A 498 -29.75 -53.68 27.08
N PHE A 499 -28.74 -52.94 26.61
CA PHE A 499 -28.79 -52.26 25.32
C PHE A 499 -28.83 -53.26 24.16
N LEU A 500 -27.92 -54.24 24.12
CA LEU A 500 -27.88 -55.29 23.11
C LEU A 500 -29.19 -56.09 23.06
N ASN A 501 -29.73 -56.46 24.22
CA ASN A 501 -31.02 -57.16 24.28
C ASN A 501 -32.18 -56.29 23.76
N ARG A 502 -32.16 -54.97 24.01
CA ARG A 502 -33.17 -54.05 23.45
C ARG A 502 -33.00 -53.81 21.96
N THR A 503 -31.77 -53.70 21.45
CA THR A 503 -31.50 -53.50 20.02
C THR A 503 -31.83 -54.76 19.23
N LEU A 504 -31.40 -55.94 19.68
CA LEU A 504 -31.75 -57.22 19.06
C LEU A 504 -33.26 -57.42 18.97
N LYS A 505 -34.01 -57.13 20.06
CA LYS A 505 -35.48 -57.16 20.06
C LYS A 505 -36.12 -56.14 19.09
N ARG A 506 -35.46 -55.02 18.80
CA ARG A 506 -35.93 -54.04 17.80
C ARG A 506 -35.67 -54.49 16.37
N PHE A 507 -34.54 -55.17 16.12
CA PHE A 507 -34.24 -55.73 14.80
C PHE A 507 -35.07 -56.98 14.49
N GLN A 508 -35.40 -57.82 15.49
CA GLN A 508 -36.28 -58.99 15.30
C GLN A 508 -37.77 -58.63 15.08
N LYS A 509 -38.17 -57.38 15.32
CA LYS A 509 -39.55 -56.89 15.14
C LYS A 509 -39.78 -56.13 13.83
N LYS A 510 -38.72 -55.86 13.07
CA LYS A 510 -38.78 -55.35 11.69
C LYS A 510 -38.53 -56.51 10.75
#